data_AF-A0A1D6PCH5-F1
#
_entry.id   AF-A0A1D6PCH5-F1
#
_cell.length_a   1.000
_cell.length_b   1.000
_cell.length_c   1.000
_cell.angle_alpha   90.00
_cell.angle_beta   90.00
_cell.angle_gamma   90.00
#
_symmetry.space_group_name_H-M   'P 1'
#
loop_
_entity.id
_entity.type
_entity.pdbx_description
1 polymer ?
#
loop_
_entity_poly.entity_id
_entity_poly.type
_entity_poly.pdbx_seq_one_letter_code
_entity_poly.pdbx_strand_id
1 'polypeptide(L)'
;MDAHRTTRVAAVGGQGNYAISGGVKGIEVVEAKAKFFKARMTVRLALAGALHTSFMQPAVSRLEPALAATEIRTPRIPVISNVDAQPHSDPDTIKLQADFSAAGKVIAGILKRINKGASIENIGA
;
A
#
# COMPACT_ATOMS: atom_id res chain seq x y z
N MET A 1 5.03 23.89 -0.60
CA MET A 1 5.44 23.07 0.57
C MET A 1 6.65 22.23 0.16
N ASP A 2 7.67 22.14 1.01
CA ASP A 2 8.88 21.34 0.75
C ASP A 2 8.52 19.84 0.76
N ALA A 3 8.54 19.19 -0.41
CA ALA A 3 8.18 17.78 -0.58
C ALA A 3 9.02 16.86 0.32
N HIS A 4 10.26 17.24 0.64
CA HIS A 4 11.15 16.47 1.51
C HIS A 4 10.73 16.47 2.99
N ARG A 5 9.76 17.31 3.39
CA ARG A 5 9.22 17.37 4.76
C ARG A 5 7.87 16.68 4.92
N THR A 6 7.20 16.35 3.82
CA THR A 6 5.89 15.68 3.85
C THR A 6 6.02 14.18 4.07
N THR A 7 5.18 13.64 4.96
CA THR A 7 5.04 12.21 5.26
C THR A 7 3.57 11.82 5.29
N ARG A 8 3.29 10.53 5.13
CA ARG A 8 1.95 9.94 5.28
C ARG A 8 2.06 8.49 5.73
N VAL A 9 0.97 7.98 6.29
CA VAL A 9 0.81 6.54 6.52
C VAL A 9 0.72 5.86 5.15
N ALA A 10 1.62 4.91 4.91
CA ALA A 10 1.68 4.11 3.70
C ALA A 10 0.93 2.78 3.87
N ALA A 11 1.01 2.19 5.06
CA ALA A 11 0.27 0.98 5.40
C ALA A 11 -0.02 0.92 6.91
N VAL A 12 -1.13 0.27 7.25
CA VAL A 12 -1.48 -0.12 8.62
C VAL A 12 -1.34 -1.63 8.71
N GLY A 13 -0.44 -2.09 9.58
CA GLY A 13 -0.24 -3.50 9.87
C GLY A 13 -1.12 -3.97 11.02
N GLY A 14 -0.96 -5.24 11.40
CA GLY A 14 -1.56 -5.77 12.62
C GLY A 14 -0.96 -5.13 13.89
N GLN A 15 -1.66 -5.33 15.02
CA GLN A 15 -1.21 -4.97 16.37
C GLN A 15 -0.74 -3.51 16.56
N GLY A 16 -1.29 -2.57 15.79
CA GLY A 16 -0.94 -1.15 15.90
C GLY A 16 0.41 -0.77 15.27
N ASN A 17 0.91 -1.59 14.35
CA ASN A 17 2.08 -1.28 13.54
C ASN A 17 1.70 -0.38 12.36
N TYR A 18 2.52 0.65 12.10
CA TYR A 18 2.28 1.59 10.99
C TYR A 18 3.55 1.75 10.15
N ALA A 19 3.41 1.71 8.83
CA ALA A 19 4.46 2.09 7.90
C ALA A 19 4.25 3.55 7.47
N ILE A 20 5.27 4.39 7.64
CA ILE A 20 5.25 5.80 7.24
C ILE A 20 6.17 5.98 6.03
N SER A 21 5.71 6.69 5.01
CA SER A 21 6.51 7.03 3.82
C SER A 21 6.46 8.52 3.53
N GLY A 22 7.54 9.06 2.97
CA GLY A 22 7.68 10.49 2.75
C GLY A 22 9.12 10.89 2.47
N GLY A 23 9.35 12.20 2.52
CA GLY A 23 10.69 12.75 2.37
C GLY A 23 11.58 12.44 3.57
N VAL A 24 12.89 12.32 3.32
CA VAL A 24 13.88 11.91 4.33
C VAL A 24 13.79 12.75 5.62
N LYS A 25 13.75 14.08 5.50
CA LYS A 25 13.63 15.00 6.64
C LYS A 25 12.32 14.81 7.40
N GLY A 26 11.23 14.53 6.68
CA GLY A 26 9.95 14.22 7.30
C GLY A 26 10.00 12.94 8.13
N ILE A 27 10.64 11.88 7.61
CA ILE A 27 10.79 10.62 8.35
C ILE A 27 11.69 10.79 9.57
N GLU A 28 12.77 11.57 9.47
CA GLU A 28 13.64 11.89 10.63
C GLU A 28 12.85 12.56 11.76
N VAL A 29 11.94 13.48 11.43
CA VAL A 29 11.06 14.13 12.41
C VAL A 29 10.10 13.12 13.05
N VAL A 30 9.55 12.19 12.26
CA VAL A 30 8.67 11.12 12.77
C VAL A 30 9.44 10.23 13.74
N GLU A 31 10.65 9.80 13.40
CA GLU A 31 11.50 8.96 14.27
C GLU A 31 11.84 9.67 15.59
N ALA A 32 12.23 10.94 15.52
CA ALA A 32 12.54 11.73 16.71
C ALA A 32 11.33 11.87 17.65
N LYS A 33 10.11 11.89 17.12
CA LYS A 33 8.87 12.06 17.89
C LYS A 33 8.15 10.77 18.24
N ALA A 34 8.49 9.64 17.61
CA ALA A 34 7.71 8.40 17.72
C ALA A 34 7.54 7.90 19.16
N LYS A 35 8.58 8.00 20.00
CA LYS A 35 8.51 7.62 21.42
C LYS A 35 7.51 8.45 22.22
N PHE A 36 7.33 9.73 21.88
CA PHE A 36 6.31 10.58 22.52
C PHE A 36 4.89 10.06 22.24
N PHE A 37 4.70 9.45 21.08
CA PHE A 37 3.46 8.77 20.70
C PHE A 37 3.40 7.30 21.15
N LYS A 38 4.24 6.90 22.12
CA LYS A 38 4.28 5.53 22.68
C LYS A 38 4.63 4.44 21.67
N ALA A 39 5.27 4.79 20.55
CA ALA A 39 5.77 3.77 19.63
C ALA A 39 6.84 2.92 20.33
N ARG A 40 6.69 1.59 20.27
CA ARG A 40 7.65 0.65 20.85
C ARG A 40 9.04 0.79 20.22
N MET A 41 9.07 0.94 18.90
CA MET A 41 10.29 1.10 18.11
C MET A 41 9.97 1.77 16.77
N THR A 42 11.01 2.29 16.12
CA THR A 42 11.00 2.75 14.73
C THR A 42 12.11 2.04 13.98
N VAL A 43 11.80 1.49 12.81
CA VAL A 43 12.75 0.76 11.97
C VAL A 43 12.72 1.34 10.56
N ARG A 44 13.87 1.78 10.06
CA ARG A 44 14.02 2.19 8.66
C ARG A 44 13.96 0.95 7.76
N LEU A 45 13.14 1.01 6.72
CA LEU A 45 13.08 -0.02 5.70
C LEU A 45 14.07 0.30 4.57
N ALA A 46 14.89 -0.67 4.20
CA ALA A 46 15.81 -0.56 3.07
C ALA A 46 15.04 -0.79 1.75
N LEU A 47 14.41 0.27 1.25
CA LEU A 47 13.62 0.26 0.02
C LEU A 47 14.16 1.29 -0.97
N ALA A 48 13.88 1.07 -2.26
CA ALA A 48 14.34 1.94 -3.34
C ALA A 48 13.68 3.34 -3.35
N GLY A 49 12.59 3.55 -2.60
CA GLY A 49 11.90 4.84 -2.57
C GLY A 49 10.71 4.91 -1.61
N ALA A 50 10.10 6.09 -1.53
CA ALA A 50 8.95 6.40 -0.68
C ALA A 50 7.63 6.01 -1.34
N LEU A 51 7.26 4.74 -1.22
CA LEU A 51 6.01 4.17 -1.76
C LEU A 51 4.77 4.85 -1.16
N HIS A 52 3.63 4.77 -1.84
CA HIS A 52 2.35 5.41 -1.44
C HIS A 52 2.38 6.95 -1.34
N THR A 53 3.42 7.61 -1.84
CA THR A 53 3.53 9.07 -1.88
C THR A 53 3.55 9.60 -3.32
N SER A 54 3.49 10.92 -3.47
CA SER A 54 3.68 11.58 -4.77
C SER A 54 5.06 11.35 -5.39
N PHE A 55 6.05 10.88 -4.62
CA PHE A 55 7.35 10.48 -5.17
C PHE A 55 7.25 9.30 -6.15
N MET A 56 6.13 8.57 -6.18
CA MET A 56 5.89 7.49 -7.13
C MET A 56 5.50 7.96 -8.54
N GLN A 57 5.20 9.24 -8.76
CA GLN A 57 4.73 9.74 -10.06
C GLN A 57 5.61 9.34 -11.27
N PRO A 58 6.96 9.38 -11.19
CA PRO A 58 7.80 8.92 -12.30
C PRO A 58 7.69 7.42 -12.61
N ALA A 59 7.30 6.60 -11.63
CA ALA A 59 7.06 5.17 -11.82
C ALA A 59 5.66 4.91 -12.40
N VAL A 60 4.66 5.69 -11.99
CA VAL A 60 3.28 5.63 -12.51
C VAL A 60 3.27 5.76 -14.02
N SER A 61 3.92 6.80 -14.56
CA SER A 61 3.95 7.06 -16.01
C SER A 61 4.61 5.95 -16.83
N ARG A 62 5.48 5.13 -16.22
CA ARG A 62 6.11 3.97 -16.87
C ARG A 62 5.26 2.71 -16.75
N LEU A 63 4.44 2.60 -15.71
CA LEU A 63 3.69 1.40 -15.38
C LEU A 63 2.27 1.42 -15.96
N GLU A 64 1.65 2.58 -16.10
CA GLU A 64 0.36 2.78 -16.77
C GLU A 64 0.27 2.06 -18.13
N PRO A 65 1.19 2.24 -19.10
CA PRO A 65 1.09 1.56 -20.39
C PRO A 65 1.22 0.04 -20.28
N ALA A 66 2.05 -0.46 -19.36
CA ALA A 66 2.22 -1.89 -19.13
C ALA A 66 0.94 -2.50 -18.51
N LEU A 67 0.31 -1.81 -17.57
CA LEU A 67 -0.97 -2.23 -17.00
C LEU A 67 -2.10 -2.17 -18.03
N ALA A 68 -2.15 -1.11 -18.84
CA ALA A 68 -3.13 -0.96 -19.92
C ALA A 68 -3.04 -2.13 -20.92
N ALA A 69 -1.83 -2.57 -21.27
CA ALA A 69 -1.59 -3.72 -22.14
C ALA A 69 -1.84 -5.09 -21.48
N THR A 70 -2.00 -5.15 -20.16
CA THR A 70 -2.23 -6.41 -19.44
C THR A 70 -3.70 -6.85 -19.59
N GLU A 71 -3.89 -8.10 -20.03
CA GLU A 71 -5.20 -8.76 -20.05
C GLU A 71 -5.53 -9.26 -18.64
N ILE A 72 -6.62 -8.74 -18.05
CA ILE A 72 -7.17 -9.25 -16.78
C ILE A 72 -8.37 -10.12 -17.11
N ARG A 73 -8.35 -11.36 -16.61
CA ARG A 73 -9.44 -12.32 -16.79
C ARG A 73 -10.23 -12.46 -15.51
N THR A 74 -11.50 -12.85 -15.62
CA THR A 74 -12.36 -13.14 -14.48
C THR A 74 -11.70 -14.18 -13.58
N PRO A 75 -11.36 -13.84 -12.33
CA PRO A 75 -10.69 -14.76 -11.45
C PRO A 75 -11.68 -15.80 -10.93
N ARG A 76 -11.22 -17.05 -10.76
CA ARG A 76 -12.04 -18.11 -10.14
C ARG A 76 -12.36 -17.84 -8.67
N ILE A 77 -11.55 -17.01 -8.02
CA ILE A 77 -11.68 -16.61 -6.62
C ILE A 77 -11.59 -15.09 -6.58
N PRO A 78 -12.52 -14.39 -5.91
CA PRO A 78 -12.48 -12.92 -5.83
C PRO A 78 -11.15 -12.41 -5.27
N VAL A 79 -10.65 -11.31 -5.83
CA VAL A 79 -9.44 -10.63 -5.36
C VAL A 79 -9.83 -9.64 -4.27
N ILE A 80 -9.26 -9.77 -3.08
CA ILE A 80 -9.40 -8.75 -2.04
C ILE A 80 -8.43 -7.61 -2.37
N SER A 81 -8.96 -6.41 -2.64
CA SER A 81 -8.13 -5.24 -2.98
C SER A 81 -7.56 -4.59 -1.72
N ASN A 82 -6.28 -4.21 -1.76
CA ASN A 82 -5.66 -3.40 -0.70
C ASN A 82 -6.11 -1.94 -0.71
N VAL A 83 -6.92 -1.56 -1.68
CA VAL A 83 -7.44 -0.19 -1.83
C VAL A 83 -8.66 0.05 -0.94
N ASP A 84 -9.61 -0.87 -0.96
CA ASP A 84 -10.91 -0.75 -0.27
C ASP A 84 -11.22 -1.94 0.65
N ALA A 85 -10.32 -2.94 0.70
CA ALA A 85 -10.48 -4.18 1.45
C ALA A 85 -11.73 -4.99 1.06
N GLN A 86 -12.25 -4.81 -0.16
CA GLN A 86 -13.42 -5.52 -0.68
C GLN A 86 -13.04 -6.63 -1.68
N PRO A 87 -13.87 -7.67 -1.82
CA PRO A 87 -13.73 -8.67 -2.87
C PRO A 87 -14.18 -8.14 -4.23
N HIS A 88 -13.34 -8.33 -5.24
CA HIS A 88 -13.61 -7.96 -6.63
C HIS A 88 -13.44 -9.18 -7.55
N SER A 89 -14.43 -9.41 -8.41
CA SER A 89 -14.39 -10.48 -9.43
C SER A 89 -14.51 -9.94 -10.85
N ASP A 90 -14.89 -8.68 -11.00
CA ASP A 90 -15.01 -8.02 -12.29
C ASP A 90 -13.61 -7.58 -12.78
N PRO A 91 -13.14 -8.03 -13.96
CA PRO A 91 -11.83 -7.69 -14.48
C PRO A 91 -11.58 -6.19 -14.64
N ASP A 92 -12.59 -5.43 -15.07
CA ASP A 92 -12.45 -3.98 -15.29
C ASP A 92 -12.30 -3.25 -13.95
N THR A 93 -13.09 -3.66 -12.95
CA THR A 93 -12.94 -3.19 -11.58
C THR A 93 -11.55 -3.54 -11.03
N ILE A 94 -11.07 -4.77 -11.22
CA ILE A 94 -9.72 -5.17 -10.78
C ILE A 94 -8.64 -4.33 -11.48
N LYS A 95 -8.81 -4.03 -12.77
CA LYS A 95 -7.88 -3.18 -13.54
C LYS A 95 -7.85 -1.75 -13.02
N LEU A 96 -9.01 -1.19 -12.68
CA LEU A 96 -9.13 0.12 -12.06
C LEU A 96 -8.48 0.16 -10.67
N GLN A 97 -8.66 -0.89 -9.86
CA GLN A 97 -8.04 -0.99 -8.53
C GLN A 97 -6.50 -1.15 -8.61
N ALA A 98 -5.99 -1.63 -9.75
CA ALA A 98 -4.56 -1.74 -10.02
C ALA A 98 -3.96 -0.43 -10.57
N ASP A 99 -4.78 0.59 -10.89
CA ASP A 99 -4.29 1.86 -11.41
C ASP A 99 -3.53 2.65 -10.33
N PHE A 100 -2.31 3.03 -10.69
CA PHE A 100 -1.30 3.66 -9.84
C PHE A 100 -1.45 5.17 -9.74
N SER A 101 -2.33 5.77 -10.57
CA SER A 101 -2.58 7.21 -10.66
C SER A 101 -3.20 7.79 -9.37
N ALA A 102 -3.88 6.96 -8.57
CA ALA A 102 -4.37 7.34 -7.25
C ALA A 102 -3.21 7.37 -6.23
N ALA A 103 -2.66 8.57 -5.99
CA ALA A 103 -1.58 8.83 -5.03
C ALA A 103 -1.80 8.13 -3.67
N GLY A 104 -1.16 6.99 -3.46
CA GLY A 104 -1.29 6.21 -2.22
C GLY A 104 -1.66 4.74 -2.41
N LYS A 105 -1.92 4.28 -3.63
CA LYS A 105 -2.38 2.91 -3.88
C LYS A 105 -1.44 2.20 -4.86
N VAL A 106 -0.34 1.64 -4.36
CA VAL A 106 0.55 0.77 -5.16
C VAL A 106 0.85 -0.51 -4.38
N ILE A 107 0.34 -1.62 -4.93
CA ILE A 107 0.66 -3.05 -4.72
C ILE A 107 1.18 -3.49 -3.34
N ALA A 108 0.34 -4.24 -2.64
CA ALA A 108 0.77 -5.50 -2.04
C ALA A 108 -0.19 -6.60 -2.50
N GLY A 109 0.09 -7.17 -3.68
CA GLY A 109 -0.60 -8.37 -4.15
C GLY A 109 -0.30 -9.54 -3.22
N ILE A 110 -1.10 -9.69 -2.17
CA ILE A 110 -1.44 -11.01 -1.64
C ILE A 110 -2.86 -11.26 -2.14
N LEU A 111 -2.99 -12.07 -3.19
CA LEU A 111 -4.23 -12.79 -3.45
C LEU A 111 -4.52 -13.61 -2.19
N LYS A 112 -5.30 -13.08 -1.25
CA LYS A 112 -5.73 -13.84 -0.09
C LYS A 112 -6.84 -14.77 -0.55
N ARG A 113 -6.46 -16.01 -0.87
CA ARG A 113 -7.40 -17.08 -1.22
C ARG A 113 -8.25 -17.39 0.01
N ILE A 114 -9.49 -16.89 0.05
CA ILE A 114 -10.46 -17.23 1.09
C ILE A 114 -11.24 -18.47 0.61
N ASN A 115 -10.97 -19.63 1.23
CA ASN A 115 -11.90 -20.75 1.17
C ASN A 115 -13.10 -20.41 2.06
N LYS A 116 -14.33 -20.57 1.55
CA LYS A 116 -15.60 -20.32 2.26
C LYS A 116 -15.80 -21.09 3.58
N GLY A 117 -14.85 -21.95 3.97
CA GLY A 117 -14.83 -22.69 5.25
C GLY A 117 -13.69 -22.30 6.20
N ALA A 118 -12.84 -21.33 5.87
CA ALA A 118 -11.82 -20.84 6.78
C ALA A 118 -12.38 -19.64 7.55
N SER A 119 -12.60 -19.80 8.86
CA SER A 119 -12.80 -18.67 9.77
C SER A 119 -11.60 -17.73 9.66
N ILE A 120 -11.85 -16.45 9.38
CA ILE A 120 -10.84 -15.42 9.60
C ILE A 120 -10.82 -15.16 11.09
N GLU A 121 -10.02 -15.94 11.81
CA GLU A 121 -9.46 -15.39 13.04
C GLU A 121 -8.50 -14.29 12.61
N ASN A 122 -8.84 -13.06 13.01
CA ASN A 122 -7.93 -11.93 12.91
C ASN A 122 -6.76 -12.20 13.85
N ILE A 123 -5.80 -13.03 13.41
CA ILE A 123 -4.53 -13.20 14.09
C ILE A 123 -3.78 -11.89 13.84
N GLY A 124 -4.06 -10.90 14.68
CA GLY A 124 -3.23 -9.72 14.82
C GLY A 124 -1.80 -10.19 15.03
N ALA A 125 -0.88 -9.65 14.24
CA ALA A 125 0.58 -9.75 14.39
C ALA A 125 1.18 -8.38 14.62
#